data_AF-A0A539CXN7-F1
#
_entry.id   AF-A0A539CXN7-F1
#
_cell.length_a   1.000
_cell.length_b   1.000
_cell.length_c   1.000
_cell.angle_alpha   90.00
_cell.angle_beta   90.00
_cell.angle_gamma   90.00
#
_symmetry.space_group_name_H-M   'P 1'
#
loop_
_entity.id
_entity.type
_entity.pdbx_description
1 polymer ?
#
loop_
_entity_poly.entity_id
_entity_poly.type
_entity_poly.pdbx_seq_one_letter_code
_entity_poly.pdbx_strand_id
1 'polypeptide(L)' 'MRVLTITELMRLSRIELCDLLARITTVLRNFPVGSVEQNNAITNLRNITRILMQRDLSLG' A
#
# COMPACT_ATOMS: atom_id res chain seq x y z
N MET A 1 -9.42 -8.23 1.44
CA MET A 1 -8.65 -7.11 2.05
C MET A 1 -9.43 -5.81 1.83
N ARG A 2 -9.49 -4.89 2.81
CA ARG A 2 -10.10 -3.56 2.58
C ARG A 2 -9.09 -2.54 2.06
N VAL A 3 -9.58 -1.48 1.44
CA VAL A 3 -8.75 -0.32 1.09
C VAL A 3 -8.42 0.49 2.35
N LEU A 4 -7.14 0.82 2.51
CA LEU A 4 -6.60 1.68 3.57
C LEU A 4 -6.71 3.13 3.12
N THR A 5 -7.18 3.98 4.03
CA THR A 5 -7.28 5.42 3.78
C THR A 5 -5.90 6.06 3.81
N ILE A 6 -5.77 7.22 3.16
CA ILE A 6 -4.53 8.01 3.19
C ILE A 6 -4.15 8.38 4.63
N THR A 7 -5.11 8.74 5.48
CA THR A 7 -4.86 9.07 6.89
C THR A 7 -4.28 7.87 7.66
N GLU A 8 -4.76 6.67 7.42
CA GLU A 8 -4.23 5.45 8.05
C GLU A 8 -2.80 5.17 7.62
N LEU A 9 -2.51 5.32 6.32
CA LEU A 9 -1.17 5.13 5.78
C LEU A 9 -0.21 6.24 6.24
N MET A 10 -0.67 7.47 6.37
CA MET A 10 0.13 8.60 6.84
C MET A 10 0.56 8.48 8.30
N ARG A 11 -0.13 7.68 9.12
CA ARG A 11 0.26 7.38 10.49
C ARG A 11 1.40 6.37 10.61
N LEU A 12 1.66 5.61 9.55
CA LEU A 12 2.74 4.63 9.51
C LEU A 12 4.08 5.31 9.23
N SER A 13 5.14 4.82 9.85
CA SER A 13 6.53 5.15 9.53
C SER A 13 6.91 4.65 8.13
N ARG A 14 8.07 5.10 7.63
CA ARG A 14 8.60 4.63 6.33
C ARG A 14 8.84 3.11 6.34
N ILE A 15 9.37 2.56 7.43
CA ILE A 15 9.64 1.12 7.58
C ILE A 15 8.33 0.34 7.55
N GLU A 16 7.33 0.76 8.33
CA GLU A 16 6.03 0.09 8.36
C GLU A 16 5.31 0.14 7.00
N LEU A 17 5.47 1.23 6.23
CA LEU A 17 4.95 1.32 4.87
C LEU A 17 5.66 0.34 3.91
N CYS A 18 6.99 0.21 4.02
CA CYS A 18 7.76 -0.76 3.23
C CYS A 18 7.37 -2.21 3.58
N ASP A 19 7.23 -2.53 4.86
CA ASP A 19 6.79 -3.85 5.32
C ASP A 19 5.37 -4.17 4.86
N LEU A 20 4.47 -3.19 4.94
CA LEU A 20 3.10 -3.32 4.45
C LEU A 20 3.07 -3.55 2.93
N LEU A 21 3.89 -2.82 2.16
CA LEU A 21 4.04 -2.99 0.72
C LEU A 21 4.50 -4.42 0.36
N ALA A 22 5.50 -4.94 1.08
CA ALA A 22 6.00 -6.30 0.88
C ALA A 22 4.91 -7.34 1.21
N ARG A 23 4.20 -7.18 2.32
CA ARG A 23 3.09 -8.08 2.72
C ARG A 23 1.95 -8.08 1.71
N ILE A 24 1.51 -6.90 1.25
CA ILE A 24 0.43 -6.79 0.26
C ILE A 24 0.86 -7.43 -1.07
N THR A 25 2.11 -7.22 -1.49
CA THR A 25 2.66 -7.84 -2.71
C THR A 25 2.64 -9.37 -2.64
N THR A 26 2.98 -9.94 -1.48
CA THR A 26 2.94 -11.40 -1.26
C THR A 26 1.52 -11.94 -1.34
N VAL A 27 0.55 -11.33 -0.64
CA VAL A 27 -0.84 -11.83 -0.64
C VAL A 27 -1.58 -11.54 -1.94
N LEU A 28 -1.18 -10.52 -2.71
CA LEU A 28 -1.80 -10.18 -3.99
C LEU A 28 -1.79 -11.36 -4.97
N ARG A 29 -0.71 -12.15 -4.96
CA ARG A 29 -0.56 -13.35 -5.81
C ARG A 29 -1.58 -14.44 -5.49
N ASN A 30 -2.17 -14.41 -4.30
CA ASN A 30 -3.16 -15.39 -3.85
C ASN A 30 -4.60 -14.94 -4.13
N PHE A 31 -4.81 -13.68 -4.55
CA PHE A 31 -6.16 -13.21 -4.88
C PHE A 31 -6.54 -13.60 -6.31
N PRO A 32 -7.77 -14.11 -6.53
CA PRO A 32 -8.26 -14.38 -7.88
C PRO A 32 -8.22 -13.12 -8.74
N VAL A 33 -7.84 -13.29 -10.01
CA VAL A 33 -7.82 -12.17 -10.96
C VAL A 33 -9.22 -11.60 -11.12
N GLY A 34 -9.34 -10.27 -11.03
CA GLY A 34 -10.62 -9.54 -11.10
C GLY A 34 -11.41 -9.52 -9.79
N SER A 35 -10.94 -10.19 -8.74
CA SER A 35 -11.62 -10.15 -7.43
C SER A 35 -11.57 -8.76 -6.80
N VAL A 36 -12.55 -8.49 -5.93
CA VAL A 36 -12.59 -7.27 -5.11
C VAL A 36 -11.33 -7.18 -4.25
N GLU A 37 -10.85 -8.31 -3.73
CA GLU A 37 -9.63 -8.39 -2.93
C GLU A 37 -8.39 -7.99 -3.74
N GLN A 38 -8.26 -8.46 -4.99
CA GLN A 38 -7.18 -8.07 -5.88
C GLN A 38 -7.20 -6.57 -6.15
N ASN A 39 -8.37 -6.02 -6.49
CA ASN A 39 -8.54 -4.59 -6.76
C ASN A 39 -8.22 -3.73 -5.53
N ASN A 40 -8.64 -4.16 -4.35
CA ASN A 40 -8.35 -3.48 -3.09
C ASN A 40 -6.85 -3.51 -2.76
N ALA A 41 -6.18 -4.66 -2.97
CA ALA A 41 -4.75 -4.80 -2.77
C ALA A 41 -3.94 -3.90 -3.73
N ILE A 42 -4.31 -3.86 -5.02
CA ILE A 42 -3.68 -2.95 -6.01
C ILE A 42 -3.86 -1.49 -5.60
N THR A 43 -5.06 -1.12 -5.13
CA THR A 43 -5.34 0.24 -4.66
C THR A 43 -4.47 0.61 -3.47
N ASN A 44 -4.32 -0.30 -2.50
CA ASN A 44 -3.44 -0.09 -1.34
C ASN A 44 -1.97 0.07 -1.76
N LEU A 45 -1.47 -0.75 -2.69
CA LEU A 45 -0.10 -0.62 -3.20
C LEU A 45 0.14 0.76 -3.83
N ARG A 46 -0.81 1.25 -4.66
CA ARG A 46 -0.72 2.58 -5.27
C ARG A 46 -0.67 3.69 -4.21
N ASN A 47 -1.52 3.61 -3.20
CA ASN A 47 -1.56 4.61 -2.12
C ASN A 47 -0.27 4.63 -1.30
N ILE A 48 0.26 3.45 -0.95
CA ILE A 48 1.53 3.32 -0.22
C ILE A 48 2.69 3.90 -1.04
N THR A 49 2.82 3.51 -2.31
CA THR A 49 3.88 4.02 -3.18
C THR A 49 3.80 5.54 -3.33
N ARG A 50 2.60 6.09 -3.49
CA ARG A 50 2.40 7.55 -3.56
C ARG A 50 2.90 8.25 -2.29
N ILE A 51 2.56 7.73 -1.11
CA ILE A 51 2.97 8.34 0.16
C ILE A 51 4.49 8.24 0.36
N LEU A 52 5.10 7.10 0.02
CA LEU A 52 6.55 6.95 0.06
C LEU A 52 7.24 7.98 -0.85
N MET A 53 6.79 8.11 -2.10
CA MET A 53 7.32 9.11 -3.04
C MET A 53 7.13 10.54 -2.54
N GLN A 54 5.96 10.88 -1.98
CA GLN A 54 5.71 12.22 -1.42
C GLN A 54 6.66 12.54 -0.26
N ARG A 55 6.94 11.56 0.61
CA ARG A 55 7.85 11.75 1.75
C ARG A 55 9.30 11.88 1.31
N ASP A 56 9.73 11.07 0.35
CA ASP A 56 11.09 11.17 -0.19
C ASP A 56 11.31 12.54 -0.87
N LEU A 57 10.30 13.11 -1.54
CA LEU A 57 10.34 14.46 -2.11
C LEU A 57 10.29 15.58 -1.07
N SER A 58 9.70 15.35 0.11
CA SER A 58 9.59 16.37 1.18
C SER A 58 10.85 16.48 2.04
N LEU A 59 11.77 15.52 1.91
CA LEU A 59 13.05 15.47 2.62
C LEU A 59 14.23 15.96 1.75
N GLY A 60 13.95 16.43 0.53
CA GLY A 60 14.92 16.95 -0.45
C GLY A 60 14.99 18.46 -0.52
#